data_AF-A0A1H2G8M5-F1
#
_entry.id   AF-A0A1H2G8M5-F1
#
_cell.length_a   1.000
_cell.length_b   1.000
_cell.length_c   1.000
_cell.angle_alpha   90.00
_cell.angle_beta   90.00
_cell.angle_gamma   90.00
#
_symmetry.space_group_name_H-M   'P 1'
#
loop_
_entity.id
_entity.type
_entity.pdbx_description
1 polymer ?
#
loop_
_entity_poly.entity_id
_entity_poly.type
_entity_poly.pdbx_seq_one_letter_code
_entity_poly.pdbx_strand_id
1 'polypeptide(L)'
;MKKIICLFILLFIIATPLFCQKAAVNLIPDIKLPINLSVTETSTSLKIKLPSNVLVKGTSTLHDWESIVEKTNATITFNNFDNVTIETLEVKIEATSIKSGKKIMDKLTYKALKAKEYPLITFIFKKGEIISENTDFINIKLRGDLTIAGVTKNVTVLSKINKNGDHITLTGSHELKMTSFGIDPPKALLGTIKTADEITIEFNLKF
;
A
#
# COMPACT_ATOMS: atom_id res chain seq x y z
N MET A 1 28.42 -46.46 30.85
CA MET A 1 28.11 -47.54 29.88
C MET A 1 28.34 -46.98 28.48
N LYS A 2 29.52 -47.27 27.89
CA LYS A 2 29.75 -47.95 26.59
C LYS A 2 28.98 -47.31 25.42
N LYS A 3 29.55 -46.47 24.53
CA LYS A 3 30.61 -46.69 23.51
C LYS A 3 30.34 -47.90 22.59
N ILE A 4 30.39 -47.64 21.27
CA ILE A 4 30.72 -48.53 20.13
C ILE A 4 29.53 -49.12 19.35
N ILE A 5 29.46 -48.76 18.04
CA ILE A 5 29.33 -49.63 16.85
C ILE A 5 29.91 -48.79 15.67
N CYS A 6 31.16 -49.06 15.25
CA CYS A 6 31.57 -49.89 14.10
C CYS A 6 31.21 -49.23 12.75
N LEU A 7 32.12 -48.54 12.04
CA LEU A 7 33.36 -49.00 11.37
C LEU A 7 33.11 -50.09 10.33
N PHE A 8 32.96 -49.71 9.05
CA PHE A 8 33.33 -50.57 7.92
C PHE A 8 33.98 -49.74 6.80
N ILE A 9 35.32 -49.78 6.83
CA ILE A 9 36.25 -50.01 5.71
C ILE A 9 36.46 -48.91 4.66
N LEU A 10 37.65 -48.33 4.81
CA LEU A 10 38.51 -47.65 3.85
C LEU A 10 39.30 -48.69 3.01
N LEU A 11 39.88 -48.26 1.88
CA LEU A 11 40.70 -48.95 0.85
C LEU A 11 39.87 -49.52 -0.32
N PHE A 12 40.06 -49.08 -1.57
CA PHE A 12 41.32 -49.11 -2.30
C PHE A 12 41.53 -47.89 -3.22
N ILE A 13 42.74 -47.35 -3.15
CA ILE A 13 43.38 -46.46 -4.13
C ILE A 13 44.15 -47.35 -5.14
N ILE A 14 44.53 -46.76 -6.28
CA ILE A 14 45.52 -47.15 -7.32
C ILE A 14 45.21 -48.33 -8.25
N ALA A 15 44.90 -48.01 -9.53
CA ALA A 15 45.84 -48.12 -10.65
C ALA A 15 45.10 -48.02 -12.01
N THR A 16 45.49 -47.06 -12.85
CA THR A 16 45.33 -47.15 -14.31
C THR A 16 46.38 -48.11 -14.87
N PRO A 17 46.11 -48.79 -16.01
CA PRO A 17 46.68 -48.27 -17.25
C PRO A 17 45.76 -48.33 -18.48
N LEU A 18 46.23 -47.62 -19.50
CA LEU A 18 45.74 -47.37 -20.86
C LEU A 18 45.46 -48.61 -21.73
N PHE A 19 44.67 -48.35 -22.78
CA PHE A 19 44.61 -49.01 -24.11
C PHE A 19 43.76 -50.30 -24.28
N CYS A 20 42.62 -50.20 -25.00
CA CYS A 20 42.55 -50.41 -26.47
C CYS A 20 41.13 -50.83 -26.94
N GLN A 21 40.45 -49.87 -27.57
CA GLN A 21 39.69 -49.98 -28.84
C GLN A 21 38.39 -50.80 -28.98
N LYS A 22 37.40 -50.05 -29.52
CA LYS A 22 36.23 -50.43 -30.34
C LYS A 22 35.03 -51.11 -29.66
N ALA A 23 34.00 -50.30 -29.41
CA ALA A 23 32.63 -50.63 -29.80
C ALA A 23 31.83 -49.34 -30.03
N ALA A 24 30.95 -49.38 -31.04
CA ALA A 24 30.17 -48.28 -31.63
C ALA A 24 29.44 -47.40 -30.60
N VAL A 25 29.57 -46.07 -30.67
CA VAL A 25 28.62 -45.16 -31.35
C VAL A 25 27.17 -45.65 -31.26
N ASN A 26 26.42 -45.13 -30.27
CA ASN A 26 25.08 -44.63 -30.52
C ASN A 26 24.87 -43.37 -29.69
N LEU A 27 24.60 -42.31 -30.45
CA LEU A 27 24.38 -40.94 -30.04
C LEU A 27 23.10 -40.86 -29.19
N ILE A 28 23.23 -40.45 -27.94
CA ILE A 28 22.11 -39.83 -27.22
C ILE A 28 22.42 -38.33 -27.26
N PRO A 29 21.60 -37.49 -27.89
CA PRO A 29 21.80 -36.06 -27.80
C PRO A 29 21.48 -35.64 -26.36
N ASP A 30 22.44 -34.97 -25.71
CA ASP A 30 22.20 -34.18 -24.50
C ASP A 30 21.17 -33.08 -24.85
N ILE A 31 19.89 -33.40 -24.69
CA ILE A 31 18.82 -32.41 -24.73
C ILE A 31 18.90 -31.63 -23.41
N LYS A 32 19.73 -30.58 -23.38
CA LYS A 32 19.61 -29.52 -22.38
C LYS A 32 18.36 -28.71 -22.71
N LEU A 33 17.21 -29.12 -22.15
CA LEU A 33 16.03 -28.25 -22.14
C LEU A 33 16.38 -26.99 -21.33
N PRO A 34 16.15 -25.78 -21.86
CA PRO A 34 16.22 -24.58 -21.04
C PRO A 34 15.12 -24.69 -19.98
N ILE A 35 15.51 -24.80 -18.71
CA ILE A 35 14.59 -24.69 -17.59
C ILE A 35 14.16 -23.23 -17.55
N ASN A 36 13.07 -22.91 -18.25
CA ASN A 36 12.46 -21.59 -18.16
C ASN A 36 11.64 -21.56 -16.87
N LEU A 37 12.31 -21.24 -15.76
CA LEU A 37 11.70 -21.10 -14.45
C LEU A 37 10.91 -19.78 -14.45
N SER A 38 9.69 -19.78 -15.00
CA SER A 38 8.76 -18.68 -14.76
C SER A 38 8.36 -18.71 -13.29
N VAL A 39 9.01 -17.89 -12.48
CA VAL A 39 8.54 -17.55 -11.14
C VAL A 39 7.24 -16.77 -11.35
N THR A 40 6.10 -17.43 -11.17
CA THR A 40 4.80 -16.78 -11.18
C THR A 40 4.66 -15.99 -9.88
N GLU A 41 5.05 -14.71 -9.88
CA GLU A 41 4.75 -13.81 -8.77
C GLU A 41 3.22 -13.74 -8.63
N THR A 42 2.68 -14.36 -7.58
CA THR A 42 1.23 -14.45 -7.37
C THR A 42 0.75 -13.15 -6.72
N SER A 43 0.32 -12.20 -7.56
CA SER A 43 -0.28 -10.95 -7.11
C SER A 43 -1.63 -11.23 -6.43
N THR A 44 -1.81 -10.84 -5.16
CA THR A 44 -3.09 -10.98 -4.45
C THR A 44 -3.79 -9.63 -4.32
N SER A 45 -4.99 -9.51 -4.87
CA SER A 45 -5.81 -8.28 -4.84
C SER A 45 -6.89 -8.36 -3.76
N LEU A 46 -6.97 -7.35 -2.90
CA LEU A 46 -7.92 -7.23 -1.80
C LEU A 46 -8.72 -5.93 -1.92
N LYS A 47 -10.02 -6.01 -1.61
CA LYS A 47 -10.92 -4.85 -1.58
C LYS A 47 -11.17 -4.42 -0.14
N ILE A 48 -11.44 -3.14 0.05
CA ILE A 48 -11.74 -2.56 1.36
C ILE A 48 -12.90 -3.30 2.06
N LYS A 49 -12.76 -3.52 3.35
CA LYS A 49 -13.76 -4.10 4.26
C LYS A 49 -14.21 -3.06 5.29
N LEU A 50 -15.43 -3.24 5.79
CA LEU A 50 -15.96 -2.42 6.89
C LEU A 50 -15.75 -3.13 8.25
N PRO A 51 -15.51 -2.39 9.35
CA PRO A 51 -15.39 -0.93 9.39
C PRO A 51 -13.99 -0.45 8.95
N SER A 52 -13.98 0.52 8.04
CA SER A 52 -12.83 1.34 7.67
C SER A 52 -13.21 2.80 7.89
N ASN A 53 -12.25 3.63 8.34
CA ASN A 53 -12.51 5.01 8.72
C ASN A 53 -11.54 5.96 8.01
N VAL A 54 -12.07 7.09 7.52
CA VAL A 54 -11.27 8.22 7.07
C VAL A 54 -11.87 9.48 7.70
N LEU A 55 -11.00 10.29 8.30
CA LEU A 55 -11.34 11.53 8.98
C LEU A 55 -10.56 12.67 8.34
N VAL A 56 -11.25 13.79 8.13
CA VAL A 56 -10.63 15.05 7.73
C VAL A 56 -10.71 16.00 8.92
N LYS A 57 -9.56 16.41 9.44
CA LYS A 57 -9.42 17.31 10.58
C LYS A 57 -8.85 18.64 10.13
N GLY A 58 -9.26 19.71 10.79
CA GLY A 58 -8.67 21.02 10.61
C GLY A 58 -9.04 21.95 11.75
N THR A 59 -8.53 23.17 11.69
CA THR A 59 -8.75 24.17 12.73
C THR A 59 -9.49 25.39 12.18
N SER A 60 -10.07 26.19 13.07
CA SER A 60 -10.68 27.47 12.72
C SER A 60 -10.44 28.49 13.83
N THR A 61 -10.74 29.75 13.57
CA THR A 61 -10.68 30.82 14.59
C THR A 61 -11.62 30.58 15.78
N LEU A 62 -12.59 29.66 15.68
CA LEU A 62 -13.53 29.35 16.76
C LEU A 62 -13.19 28.06 17.51
N HIS A 63 -12.99 26.96 16.79
CA HIS A 63 -12.64 25.63 17.33
C HIS A 63 -12.08 24.73 16.24
N ASP A 64 -11.46 23.63 16.67
CA ASP A 64 -11.08 22.52 15.81
C ASP A 64 -12.32 21.78 15.33
N TRP A 65 -12.23 21.21 14.13
CA TRP A 65 -13.34 20.50 13.50
C TRP A 65 -12.86 19.19 12.88
N GLU A 66 -13.81 18.27 12.75
CA GLU A 66 -13.62 16.97 12.12
C GLU A 66 -14.78 16.71 11.15
N SER A 67 -14.49 16.03 10.05
CA SER A 67 -15.48 15.47 9.14
C SER A 67 -15.19 14.00 8.87
N ILE A 68 -16.24 13.18 8.92
CA ILE A 68 -16.19 11.74 8.64
C ILE A 68 -16.44 11.51 7.16
N VAL A 69 -15.70 10.59 6.55
CA VAL A 69 -15.96 10.14 5.18
C VAL A 69 -16.78 8.85 5.21
N GLU A 70 -18.03 8.92 4.76
CA GLU A 70 -18.96 7.78 4.81
C GLU A 70 -18.74 6.76 3.69
N LYS A 71 -18.13 7.15 2.56
CA LYS A 71 -17.96 6.29 1.40
C LYS A 71 -16.53 6.31 0.87
N THR A 72 -15.80 5.26 1.22
CA THR A 72 -14.45 5.00 0.74
C THR A 72 -14.43 3.66 0.02
N ASN A 73 -13.95 3.65 -1.21
CA ASN A 73 -13.60 2.44 -1.95
C ASN A 73 -12.08 2.36 -2.02
N ALA A 74 -11.51 1.20 -1.72
CA ALA A 74 -10.09 0.99 -1.94
C ALA A 74 -9.81 -0.43 -2.44
N THR A 75 -8.76 -0.57 -3.23
CA THR A 75 -8.23 -1.86 -3.67
C THR A 75 -6.71 -1.82 -3.55
N ILE A 76 -6.15 -2.87 -2.95
CA ILE A 76 -4.71 -3.04 -2.77
C ILE A 76 -4.30 -4.38 -3.38
N THR A 77 -3.18 -4.39 -4.09
CA THR A 77 -2.60 -5.62 -4.66
C THR A 77 -1.17 -5.77 -4.17
N PHE A 78 -0.84 -6.96 -3.69
CA PHE A 78 0.49 -7.30 -3.21
C PHE A 78 1.16 -8.31 -4.14
N ASN A 79 2.42 -8.10 -4.52
CA ASN A 79 3.23 -9.09 -5.23
C ASN A 79 3.66 -10.24 -4.32
N ASN A 80 3.95 -9.90 -3.06
CA ASN A 80 4.31 -10.86 -2.03
C ASN A 80 3.75 -10.37 -0.70
N PHE A 81 2.85 -11.16 -0.11
CA PHE A 81 2.19 -10.85 1.15
C PHE A 81 3.18 -10.94 2.33
N ASP A 82 4.10 -11.90 2.31
CA ASP A 82 5.09 -12.12 3.37
C ASP A 82 6.06 -10.93 3.50
N ASN A 83 6.38 -10.29 2.37
CA ASN A 83 7.24 -9.10 2.30
C ASN A 83 6.47 -7.79 2.11
N VAL A 84 5.13 -7.84 2.18
CA VAL A 84 4.20 -6.70 2.05
C VAL A 84 4.61 -5.75 0.91
N THR A 85 4.91 -6.33 -0.25
CA THR A 85 5.29 -5.55 -1.43
C THR A 85 4.03 -5.13 -2.17
N ILE A 86 3.64 -3.87 -2.01
CA ILE A 86 2.49 -3.28 -2.68
C ILE A 86 2.82 -3.09 -4.17
N GLU A 87 2.05 -3.75 -5.02
CA GLU A 87 2.06 -3.55 -6.47
C GLU A 87 1.20 -2.34 -6.84
N THR A 88 -0.05 -2.35 -6.38
CA THR A 88 -1.02 -1.28 -6.62
C THR A 88 -1.79 -0.96 -5.35
N LEU A 89 -2.14 0.30 -5.20
CA LEU A 89 -3.11 0.77 -4.21
C LEU A 89 -3.88 1.93 -4.84
N GLU A 90 -5.19 1.76 -4.94
CA GLU A 90 -6.13 2.79 -5.35
C GLU A 90 -7.10 3.06 -4.22
N VAL A 91 -7.26 4.34 -3.85
CA VAL A 91 -8.28 4.81 -2.90
C VAL A 91 -9.16 5.83 -3.63
N LYS A 92 -10.47 5.67 -3.50
CA LYS A 92 -11.50 6.55 -4.08
C LYS A 92 -12.49 6.94 -2.99
N ILE A 93 -12.63 8.25 -2.78
CA ILE A 93 -13.58 8.84 -1.83
C ILE A 93 -14.62 9.63 -2.62
N GLU A 94 -15.90 9.41 -2.32
CA GLU A 94 -16.97 10.28 -2.83
C GLU A 94 -16.93 11.63 -2.10
N ALA A 95 -16.71 12.74 -2.81
CA ALA A 95 -16.59 14.07 -2.20
C ALA A 95 -17.85 14.47 -1.40
N THR A 96 -19.03 14.01 -1.83
CA THR A 96 -20.33 14.25 -1.16
C THR A 96 -20.59 13.35 0.04
N SER A 97 -19.68 12.40 0.32
CA SER A 97 -19.74 11.53 1.51
C SER A 97 -18.99 12.09 2.72
N ILE A 98 -18.32 13.23 2.56
CA ILE A 98 -17.67 13.95 3.66
C ILE A 98 -18.77 14.63 4.48
N LYS A 99 -18.89 14.29 5.77
CA LYS A 99 -19.91 14.81 6.69
C LYS A 99 -19.27 15.44 7.91
N SER A 100 -19.61 16.69 8.17
CA SER A 100 -19.22 17.43 9.38
C SER A 100 -20.28 17.32 10.50
N GLY A 101 -21.38 16.60 10.26
CA GLY A 101 -22.58 16.61 11.11
C GLY A 101 -23.43 17.88 11.01
N LYS A 102 -23.07 18.86 10.17
CA LYS A 102 -23.81 20.12 9.98
C LYS A 102 -24.06 20.36 8.49
N LYS A 103 -25.32 20.21 8.05
CA LYS A 103 -25.74 20.32 6.63
C LYS A 103 -25.24 21.57 5.89
N ILE A 104 -25.15 22.71 6.56
CA ILE A 104 -24.65 23.96 5.97
C ILE A 104 -23.15 23.82 5.65
N MET A 105 -22.38 23.25 6.56
CA MET A 105 -20.94 23.07 6.39
C MET A 105 -20.65 22.01 5.33
N ASP A 106 -21.41 20.90 5.31
CA ASP A 106 -21.32 19.88 4.26
C ASP A 106 -21.48 20.52 2.86
N LYS A 107 -22.48 21.39 2.68
CA LYS A 107 -22.68 22.12 1.41
C LYS A 107 -21.50 23.02 1.04
N LEU A 108 -20.89 23.71 2.01
CA LEU A 108 -19.71 24.54 1.78
C LEU A 108 -18.51 23.69 1.38
N THR A 109 -18.30 22.54 2.05
CA THR A 109 -17.27 21.56 1.70
C THR A 109 -17.46 21.06 0.28
N TYR A 110 -18.66 20.66 -0.12
CA TYR A 110 -18.91 20.15 -1.49
C TYR A 110 -18.70 21.22 -2.55
N LYS A 111 -19.04 22.48 -2.25
CA LYS A 111 -18.77 23.61 -3.12
C LYS A 111 -17.27 23.86 -3.27
N ALA A 112 -16.53 23.86 -2.15
CA ALA A 112 -15.08 24.06 -2.14
C ALA A 112 -14.35 22.95 -2.91
N LEU A 113 -14.80 21.70 -2.79
CA LEU A 113 -14.29 20.55 -3.52
C LEU A 113 -14.77 20.47 -4.98
N LYS A 114 -15.66 21.36 -5.42
CA LYS A 114 -16.32 21.30 -6.73
C LYS A 114 -16.93 19.92 -7.00
N ALA A 115 -17.59 19.33 -6.00
CA ALA A 115 -18.01 17.93 -5.99
C ALA A 115 -18.98 17.53 -7.12
N LYS A 116 -19.63 18.50 -7.78
CA LYS A 116 -20.45 18.24 -8.97
C LYS A 116 -19.60 17.96 -10.21
N GLU A 117 -18.47 18.67 -10.36
CA GLU A 117 -17.53 18.53 -11.48
C GLU A 117 -16.52 17.42 -11.20
N TYR A 118 -16.06 17.32 -9.96
CA TYR A 118 -15.08 16.34 -9.51
C TYR A 118 -15.67 15.51 -8.35
N PRO A 119 -16.50 14.49 -8.64
CA PRO A 119 -17.21 13.73 -7.62
C PRO A 119 -16.31 12.84 -6.78
N LEU A 120 -15.10 12.56 -7.25
CA LEU A 120 -14.15 11.66 -6.60
C LEU A 120 -12.87 12.39 -6.19
N ILE A 121 -12.42 12.09 -4.98
CA ILE A 121 -11.04 12.30 -4.53
C ILE A 121 -10.32 10.96 -4.69
N THR A 122 -9.15 10.96 -5.31
CA THR A 122 -8.41 9.72 -5.60
C THR A 122 -6.97 9.76 -5.13
N PHE A 123 -6.48 8.62 -4.64
CA PHE A 123 -5.06 8.37 -4.43
C PHE A 123 -4.64 7.15 -5.24
N ILE A 124 -3.66 7.33 -6.14
CA ILE A 124 -3.09 6.27 -6.97
C ILE A 124 -1.63 6.06 -6.57
N PHE A 125 -1.33 4.90 -6.03
CA PHE A 125 0.01 4.51 -5.62
C PHE A 125 0.97 4.42 -6.81
N LYS A 126 2.23 4.82 -6.55
CA LYS A 126 3.35 4.71 -7.50
C LYS A 126 4.52 3.92 -6.93
N LYS A 127 4.86 4.15 -5.66
CA LYS A 127 6.04 3.55 -5.03
C LYS A 127 5.91 3.47 -3.52
N GLY A 128 6.34 2.33 -2.96
CA GLY A 128 6.50 2.11 -1.53
C GLY A 128 7.97 2.13 -1.13
N GLU A 129 8.26 2.60 0.09
CA GLU A 129 9.58 2.52 0.71
C GLU A 129 9.38 2.12 2.18
N ILE A 130 9.82 0.91 2.54
CA ILE A 130 9.80 0.45 3.94
C ILE A 130 10.79 1.31 4.73
N ILE A 131 10.29 1.91 5.81
CA ILE A 131 11.08 2.75 6.73
C ILE A 131 11.66 1.89 7.83
N SER A 132 10.82 1.03 8.42
CA SER A 132 11.16 0.12 9.50
C SER A 132 10.08 -0.94 9.63
N GLU A 133 10.42 -2.04 10.28
CA GLU A 133 9.54 -3.18 10.49
C GLU A 133 9.83 -3.80 11.86
N ASN A 134 8.78 -4.30 12.51
CA ASN A 134 8.89 -5.15 13.68
C ASN A 134 7.99 -6.38 13.55
N THR A 135 7.73 -7.08 14.65
CA THR A 135 6.87 -8.28 14.66
C THR A 135 5.41 -7.98 14.33
N ASP A 136 4.94 -6.76 14.61
CA ASP A 136 3.52 -6.41 14.56
C ASP A 136 3.15 -5.58 13.34
N PHE A 137 4.07 -4.73 12.86
CA PHE A 137 3.79 -3.78 11.80
C PHE A 137 5.02 -3.39 10.98
N ILE A 138 4.73 -2.91 9.77
CA ILE A 138 5.66 -2.28 8.83
C ILE A 138 5.31 -0.80 8.73
N ASN A 139 6.27 0.07 9.01
CA ASN A 139 6.16 1.50 8.69
C ASN A 139 6.67 1.72 7.28
N ILE A 140 5.86 2.37 6.44
CA ILE A 140 6.10 2.52 5.00
C ILE A 140 5.81 3.95 4.56
N LYS A 141 6.61 4.49 3.64
CA LYS A 141 6.26 5.69 2.86
C LYS A 141 5.56 5.26 1.58
N LEU A 142 4.33 5.71 1.39
CA LEU A 142 3.59 5.53 0.15
C LEU A 142 3.68 6.80 -0.68
N ARG A 143 4.28 6.72 -1.86
CA ARG A 143 4.30 7.80 -2.84
C ARG A 143 3.24 7.53 -3.89
N GLY A 144 2.44 8.53 -4.21
CA GLY A 144 1.34 8.40 -5.15
C GLY A 144 0.79 9.73 -5.61
N ASP A 145 -0.12 9.67 -6.58
CA ASP A 145 -0.82 10.83 -7.10
C ASP A 145 -2.14 11.00 -6.34
N LEU A 146 -2.25 12.10 -5.60
CA LEU A 146 -3.47 12.52 -4.92
C LEU A 146 -4.18 13.55 -5.80
N THR A 147 -5.43 13.29 -6.14
CA THR A 147 -6.29 14.20 -6.91
C THR A 147 -7.45 14.71 -6.07
N ILE A 148 -7.54 16.03 -5.91
CA ILE A 148 -8.61 16.70 -5.16
C ILE A 148 -9.10 17.88 -6.01
N ALA A 149 -10.42 18.02 -6.18
CA ALA A 149 -11.05 19.11 -6.93
C ALA A 149 -10.46 19.32 -8.35
N GLY A 150 -10.05 18.23 -9.01
CA GLY A 150 -9.47 18.24 -10.35
C GLY A 150 -7.97 18.54 -10.41
N VAL A 151 -7.32 18.82 -9.28
CA VAL A 151 -5.88 19.08 -9.20
C VAL A 151 -5.16 17.83 -8.69
N THR A 152 -4.16 17.37 -9.43
CA THR A 152 -3.32 16.22 -9.04
C THR A 152 -1.97 16.68 -8.52
N LYS A 153 -1.55 16.12 -7.38
CA LYS A 153 -0.23 16.33 -6.78
C LYS A 153 0.42 14.99 -6.43
N ASN A 154 1.73 14.90 -6.64
CA ASN A 154 2.48 13.77 -6.10
C ASN A 154 2.74 14.01 -4.61
N VAL A 155 2.29 13.08 -3.77
CA VAL A 155 2.39 13.17 -2.32
C VAL A 155 3.12 11.97 -1.75
N THR A 156 3.74 12.16 -0.58
CA THR A 156 4.31 11.08 0.23
C THR A 156 3.49 10.97 1.51
N VAL A 157 2.92 9.80 1.75
CA VAL A 157 2.08 9.49 2.91
C VAL A 157 2.83 8.52 3.81
N LEU A 158 2.99 8.87 5.08
CA LEU A 158 3.52 7.95 6.08
C LEU A 158 2.40 7.02 6.51
N SER A 159 2.66 5.73 6.48
CA SER A 159 1.66 4.71 6.78
C SER A 159 2.25 3.55 7.55
N LYS A 160 1.36 2.78 8.17
CA LYS A 160 1.66 1.56 8.89
C LYS A 160 0.73 0.44 8.42
N ILE A 161 1.32 -0.71 8.13
CA ILE A 161 0.61 -1.94 7.76
C ILE A 161 0.82 -2.97 8.86
N ASN A 162 -0.24 -3.61 9.35
CA ASN A 162 -0.09 -4.72 10.29
C ASN A 162 0.43 -5.98 9.59
N LYS A 163 1.21 -6.77 10.31
CA LYS A 163 1.67 -8.10 9.87
C LYS A 163 0.82 -9.23 10.42
N ASN A 164 0.21 -8.99 11.58
CA ASN A 164 -0.54 -9.99 12.33
C ASN A 164 -2.05 -9.69 12.29
N GLY A 165 -2.86 -10.73 12.29
CA GLY A 165 -4.32 -10.67 12.29
C GLY A 165 -4.94 -11.18 10.99
N ASP A 166 -6.26 -11.30 10.99
CA ASP A 166 -7.01 -11.95 9.90
C ASP A 166 -7.17 -11.06 8.64
N HIS A 167 -6.81 -9.78 8.74
CA HIS A 167 -7.03 -8.76 7.73
C HIS A 167 -5.84 -7.81 7.63
N ILE A 168 -5.61 -7.26 6.43
CA ILE A 168 -4.66 -6.17 6.27
C ILE A 168 -5.32 -4.87 6.70
N THR A 169 -4.58 -4.05 7.43
CA THR A 169 -4.96 -2.75 7.93
C THR A 169 -3.87 -1.75 7.56
N LEU A 170 -4.23 -0.81 6.71
CA LEU A 170 -3.39 0.32 6.34
C LEU A 170 -3.84 1.55 7.15
N THR A 171 -2.96 2.02 8.03
CA THR A 171 -3.21 3.18 8.88
C THR A 171 -2.24 4.31 8.58
N GLY A 172 -2.65 5.56 8.75
CA GLY A 172 -1.76 6.69 8.55
C GLY A 172 -2.42 8.04 8.77
N SER A 173 -1.60 9.07 8.66
CA SER A 173 -2.01 10.47 8.73
C SER A 173 -1.24 11.26 7.68
N HIS A 174 -1.93 12.18 7.01
CA HIS A 174 -1.34 13.04 6.01
C HIS A 174 -1.81 14.49 6.17
N GLU A 175 -0.87 15.38 6.45
CA GLU A 175 -1.10 16.82 6.45
C GLU A 175 -0.95 17.39 5.05
N LEU A 176 -1.87 18.28 4.67
CA LEU A 176 -1.80 19.02 3.41
C LEU A 176 -2.42 20.41 3.55
N LYS A 177 -2.16 21.28 2.57
CA LYS A 177 -2.79 22.60 2.45
C LYS A 177 -3.90 22.57 1.41
N MET A 178 -5.08 23.10 1.72
CA MET A 178 -6.18 23.23 0.75
C MET A 178 -5.76 24.04 -0.47
N THR A 179 -5.03 25.14 -0.27
CA THR A 179 -4.53 26.01 -1.34
C THR A 179 -3.60 25.30 -2.32
N SER A 180 -2.90 24.25 -1.91
CA SER A 180 -2.05 23.45 -2.80
C SER A 180 -2.83 22.72 -3.89
N PHE A 181 -4.13 22.50 -3.66
CA PHE A 181 -5.09 21.92 -4.59
C PHE A 181 -6.02 22.98 -5.22
N GLY A 182 -5.72 24.27 -5.05
CA GLY A 182 -6.55 25.36 -5.57
C GLY A 182 -7.91 25.48 -4.87
N ILE A 183 -8.00 25.00 -3.63
CA ILE A 183 -9.20 25.11 -2.79
C ILE A 183 -8.98 26.26 -1.82
N ASP A 184 -9.87 27.25 -1.89
CA ASP A 184 -9.88 28.34 -0.92
C ASP A 184 -10.44 27.86 0.42
N PRO A 185 -9.72 28.07 1.54
CA PRO A 185 -10.23 27.72 2.86
C PRO A 185 -11.60 28.37 3.11
N PRO A 186 -12.63 27.61 3.52
CA PRO A 186 -13.95 28.14 3.76
C PRO A 186 -13.97 29.26 4.81
N LYS A 187 -14.88 30.21 4.61
CA LYS A 187 -15.13 31.32 5.55
C LYS A 187 -16.62 31.36 5.88
N ALA A 188 -16.95 31.65 7.14
CA ALA A 188 -18.32 31.81 7.61
C ALA A 188 -18.50 33.12 8.39
N LEU A 189 -19.76 33.50 8.64
CA LEU A 189 -20.14 34.72 9.36
C LEU A 189 -19.42 35.99 8.84
N LEU A 190 -19.55 36.25 7.54
CA LEU A 190 -18.92 37.38 6.85
C LEU A 190 -17.40 37.45 7.01
N GLY A 191 -16.73 36.31 7.25
CA GLY A 191 -15.28 36.21 7.40
C GLY A 191 -14.76 36.27 8.84
N THR A 192 -15.66 36.33 9.82
CA THR A 192 -15.31 36.27 11.25
C THR A 192 -14.80 34.88 11.65
N ILE A 193 -15.34 33.83 11.02
CA ILE A 193 -14.85 32.46 11.18
C ILE A 193 -14.02 32.09 9.95
N LYS A 194 -12.74 31.81 10.18
CA LYS A 194 -11.79 31.40 9.14
C LYS A 194 -11.26 30.02 9.44
N THR A 195 -11.36 29.12 8.48
CA THR A 195 -10.71 27.81 8.52
C THR A 195 -9.22 27.99 8.19
N ALA A 196 -8.35 27.29 8.91
CA ALA A 196 -6.93 27.23 8.56
C ALA A 196 -6.73 26.56 7.20
N ASP A 197 -5.62 26.84 6.53
CA ASP A 197 -5.33 26.23 5.23
C ASP A 197 -4.86 24.78 5.39
N GLU A 198 -4.16 24.50 6.49
CA GLU A 198 -3.71 23.16 6.86
C GLU A 198 -4.89 22.28 7.30
N ILE A 199 -4.96 21.09 6.73
CA ILE A 199 -5.83 20.00 7.15
C ILE A 199 -5.04 18.71 7.32
N THR A 200 -5.56 17.81 8.13
CA THR A 200 -5.00 16.47 8.36
C THR A 200 -6.01 15.42 7.91
N ILE A 201 -5.56 14.46 7.10
CA ILE A 201 -6.35 13.29 6.72
C ILE A 201 -5.83 12.10 7.52
N GLU A 202 -6.65 11.58 8.42
CA GLU A 202 -6.37 10.34 9.14
C GLU A 202 -7.16 9.19 8.52
N PHE A 203 -6.53 8.02 8.40
CA PHE A 203 -7.18 6.85 7.83
C PHE A 203 -6.80 5.56 8.54
N ASN A 204 -7.77 4.64 8.56
CA ASN A 204 -7.63 3.25 8.98
C ASN A 204 -8.46 2.40 8.01
N LEU A 205 -7.79 1.80 7.03
CA LEU A 205 -8.41 1.04 5.94
C LEU A 205 -8.15 -0.45 6.13
N LYS A 206 -9.20 -1.25 6.24
CA LYS A 206 -9.13 -2.71 6.37
C LYS A 206 -9.39 -3.38 5.02
N PHE A 207 -8.69 -4.47 4.73
CA PHE A 207 -8.76 -5.24 3.48
C PHE A 207 -8.88 -6.73 3.75
#